data_AF-A0A838W9S7-F1
#
_entry.id   AF-A0A838W9S7-F1
#
_cell.length_a   1.000
_cell.length_b   1.000
_cell.length_c   1.000
_cell.angle_alpha   90.00
_cell.angle_beta   90.00
_cell.angle_gamma   90.00
#
_symmetry.space_group_name_H-M   'P 1'
#
loop_
_entity.id
_entity.type
_entity.pdbx_description
1 polymer ?
#
loop_
_entity_poly.entity_id
_entity_poly.type
_entity_poly.pdbx_seq_one_letter_code
_entity_poly.pdbx_strand_id
1 'polypeptide(L)'
;DGVGHAAVRGFDNLKEFDRREALNTITLLGLLLHRLGRTREEYMEDVAYKLGRLLAAADALHAGYNAMERGGSALPPRLIGNAALPLAQADPPRALEMLGRRWGVYAGWAKRNAGFRVPESKAGGSEPDEKTRQERARAWQIRNGISAALRAADLAKELHGRLPARGEVDDRFRAELFLGYVAGPPRSDEIGSSDGSNANPKQGDE
;
A
#
# COMPACT_ATOMS: atom_id res chain seq x y z
N ASP A 1 -24.59 30.49 31.34
CA ASP A 1 -24.43 30.24 29.91
C ASP A 1 -23.04 29.74 29.61
N GLY A 2 -22.96 28.45 29.28
CA GLY A 2 -21.70 27.77 28.98
C GLY A 2 -21.50 27.55 27.48
N VAL A 3 -20.35 26.96 27.20
CA VAL A 3 -19.88 26.32 25.97
C VAL A 3 -19.12 27.24 25.01
N GLY A 4 -17.85 26.91 24.75
CA GLY A 4 -17.22 27.34 23.51
C GLY A 4 -15.70 27.41 23.36
N HIS A 5 -14.85 26.94 24.29
CA HIS A 5 -13.38 27.01 24.09
C HIS A 5 -12.62 25.66 24.08
N ALA A 6 -13.32 24.52 24.07
CA ALA A 6 -12.68 23.20 24.16
C ALA A 6 -12.33 22.53 22.82
N ALA A 7 -12.68 23.10 21.65
CA ALA A 7 -12.57 22.38 20.37
C ALA A 7 -11.29 22.66 19.56
N VAL A 8 -10.44 23.61 19.95
CA VAL A 8 -9.28 24.03 19.12
C VAL A 8 -7.98 23.29 19.48
N ARG A 9 -7.91 22.59 20.63
CA ARG A 9 -6.69 21.88 21.08
C ARG A 9 -6.50 20.47 20.49
N GLY A 10 -7.45 19.98 19.69
CA GLY A 10 -7.42 18.60 19.18
C GLY A 10 -6.54 18.37 17.94
N PHE A 11 -6.27 19.41 17.15
CA PHE A 11 -5.58 19.26 15.87
C PHE A 11 -4.06 19.50 15.94
N ASP A 12 -3.56 20.24 16.93
CA ASP A 12 -2.12 20.47 17.10
C ASP A 12 -1.36 19.21 17.57
N ASN A 13 -2.05 18.25 18.20
CA ASN A 13 -1.45 17.00 18.67
C ASN A 13 -1.36 15.89 17.59
N LEU A 14 -1.89 16.12 16.38
CA LEU A 14 -1.77 15.15 15.27
C LEU A 14 -0.46 15.30 14.48
N LYS A 15 0.37 16.30 14.80
CA LYS A 15 1.61 16.61 14.09
C LYS A 15 2.80 15.73 14.45
N GLU A 16 2.68 14.84 15.43
CA GLU A 16 3.67 13.81 15.71
C GLU A 16 2.95 12.48 15.90
N PHE A 17 2.50 11.88 14.79
CA PHE A 17 2.47 10.43 14.77
C PHE A 17 3.93 10.00 14.95
N ASP A 18 4.30 9.56 16.15
CA ASP A 18 5.68 9.24 16.43
C ASP A 18 6.09 8.07 15.54
N ARG A 19 6.82 8.40 14.48
CA ARG A 19 7.39 7.44 13.53
C ARG A 19 8.15 6.35 14.28
N ARG A 20 8.76 6.68 15.42
CA ARG A 20 9.41 5.72 16.30
C ARG A 20 8.43 4.69 16.84
N GLU A 21 7.27 5.09 17.35
CA GLU A 21 6.28 4.16 17.90
C GLU A 21 5.65 3.27 16.82
N ALA A 22 5.42 3.83 15.63
CA ALA A 22 5.00 3.02 14.48
C ALA A 22 6.05 1.96 14.12
N LEU A 23 7.33 2.36 14.06
CA LEU A 23 8.44 1.43 13.81
C LEU A 23 8.58 0.39 14.92
N ASN A 24 8.50 0.79 16.19
CA ASN A 24 8.54 -0.11 17.34
C ASN A 24 7.43 -1.16 17.25
N THR A 25 6.21 -0.75 16.89
CA THR A 25 5.06 -1.65 16.75
C THR A 25 5.29 -2.68 15.64
N ILE A 26 5.76 -2.23 14.47
CA ILE A 26 6.07 -3.12 13.34
C ILE A 26 7.19 -4.09 13.72
N THR A 27 8.24 -3.60 14.38
CA THR A 27 9.37 -4.42 14.85
C THR A 27 8.91 -5.45 15.88
N LEU A 28 8.06 -5.07 16.83
CA LEU A 28 7.50 -5.98 17.83
C LEU A 28 6.67 -7.08 17.16
N LEU A 29 5.79 -6.73 16.22
CA LEU A 29 5.02 -7.72 15.46
C LEU A 29 5.91 -8.69 14.70
N GLY A 30 6.95 -8.19 14.02
CA GLY A 30 7.93 -9.02 13.33
C GLY A 30 8.68 -9.96 14.28
N LEU A 31 9.07 -9.49 15.46
CA LEU A 31 9.75 -10.30 16.46
C LEU A 31 8.84 -11.38 17.06
N LEU A 32 7.58 -11.06 17.32
CA LEU A 32 6.59 -12.01 17.82
C LEU A 32 6.33 -13.11 16.79
N LEU A 33 6.14 -12.76 15.51
CA LEU A 33 6.01 -13.73 14.43
C LEU A 33 7.24 -14.63 14.32
N HIS A 34 8.44 -14.04 14.38
CA HIS A 34 9.68 -14.82 14.36
C HIS A 34 9.75 -15.82 15.52
N ARG A 35 9.35 -15.40 16.72
CA ARG A 35 9.30 -16.27 17.91
C ARG A 35 8.27 -17.39 17.80
N LEU A 36 7.21 -17.18 17.02
CA LEU A 36 6.19 -18.16 16.65
C LEU A 36 6.60 -19.04 15.45
N GLY A 37 7.84 -18.92 14.98
CA GLY A 37 8.37 -19.71 13.86
C GLY A 37 7.91 -19.22 12.50
N ARG A 38 7.53 -17.94 12.38
CA ARG A 38 7.17 -17.28 11.12
C ARG A 38 8.21 -16.23 10.76
N THR A 39 9.04 -16.54 9.78
CA THR A 39 10.09 -15.63 9.31
C THR A 39 9.52 -14.60 8.33
N ARG A 40 10.31 -13.56 8.08
CA ARG A 40 9.97 -12.50 7.12
C ARG A 40 9.79 -13.06 5.72
N GLU A 41 10.69 -13.91 5.31
CA GLU A 41 10.72 -14.53 4.00
C GLU A 41 9.47 -15.39 3.79
N GLU A 42 8.99 -16.08 4.84
CA GLU A 42 7.78 -16.88 4.78
C GLU A 42 6.52 -16.02 4.68
N TYR A 43 6.33 -15.06 5.60
CA TYR A 43 5.08 -14.30 5.60
C TYR A 43 4.98 -13.32 4.43
N MET A 44 6.09 -12.83 3.87
CA MET A 44 6.06 -11.93 2.72
C MET A 44 5.50 -12.60 1.46
N GLU A 45 5.62 -13.93 1.37
CA GLU A 45 5.08 -14.72 0.27
C GLU A 45 3.65 -15.23 0.52
N ASP A 46 3.17 -15.07 1.75
CA ASP A 46 1.86 -15.55 2.19
C ASP A 46 0.72 -14.60 1.78
N VAL A 47 -0.49 -15.17 1.73
CA VAL A 47 -1.69 -14.50 1.22
C VAL A 47 -2.05 -13.26 2.03
N ALA A 48 -1.88 -13.29 3.36
CA ALA A 48 -2.22 -12.20 4.26
C ALA A 48 -1.41 -10.94 3.94
N TYR A 49 -0.08 -11.08 3.86
CA TYR A 49 0.82 -9.99 3.55
C TYR A 49 0.53 -9.40 2.18
N LYS A 50 0.41 -10.24 1.14
CA LYS A 50 0.10 -9.82 -0.23
C LYS A 50 -1.24 -9.08 -0.32
N LEU A 51 -2.25 -9.53 0.43
CA LEU A 51 -3.53 -8.82 0.54
C LEU A 51 -3.34 -7.43 1.17
N GLY A 52 -2.58 -7.33 2.26
CA GLY A 52 -2.22 -6.05 2.86
C GLY A 52 -1.58 -5.08 1.85
N ARG A 53 -0.61 -5.57 1.07
CA ARG A 53 0.05 -4.78 0.02
C ARG A 53 -0.92 -4.34 -1.08
N LEU A 54 -1.88 -5.18 -1.45
CA LEU A 54 -2.91 -4.85 -2.43
C LEU A 54 -3.79 -3.71 -1.92
N LEU A 55 -4.19 -3.74 -0.64
CA LEU A 55 -4.93 -2.65 -0.02
C LEU A 55 -4.12 -1.35 -0.03
N ALA A 56 -2.82 -1.42 0.29
CA ALA A 56 -1.95 -0.25 0.22
C ALA A 56 -1.77 0.28 -1.22
N ALA A 57 -1.71 -0.61 -2.21
CA ALA A 57 -1.70 -0.23 -3.62
C ALA A 57 -2.99 0.48 -4.03
N ALA A 58 -4.13 0.03 -3.51
CA ALA A 58 -5.42 0.68 -3.74
C ALA A 58 -5.49 2.09 -3.14
N ASP A 59 -4.89 2.29 -1.96
CA ASP A 59 -4.76 3.62 -1.35
C ASP A 59 -3.87 4.55 -2.17
N ALA A 60 -2.70 4.07 -2.62
CA ALA A 60 -1.82 4.83 -3.49
C ALA A 60 -2.51 5.22 -4.81
N LEU A 61 -3.25 4.28 -5.42
CA LEU A 61 -4.05 4.52 -6.62
C LEU A 61 -5.11 5.60 -6.39
N HIS A 62 -5.88 5.49 -5.31
CA HIS A 62 -6.92 6.47 -4.98
C HIS A 62 -6.33 7.85 -4.63
N ALA A 63 -5.18 7.89 -3.96
CA ALA A 63 -4.46 9.13 -3.67
C ALA A 63 -3.99 9.81 -4.97
N GLY A 64 -3.38 9.06 -5.89
CA GLY A 64 -2.93 9.57 -7.19
C GLY A 64 -4.07 10.15 -8.04
N TYR A 65 -5.21 9.45 -8.07
CA TYR A 65 -6.43 9.93 -8.72
C TYR A 65 -6.87 11.29 -8.17
N ASN A 66 -6.99 11.41 -6.85
CA ASN A 66 -7.41 12.68 -6.22
C ASN A 66 -6.37 13.79 -6.43
N ALA A 67 -5.08 13.45 -6.36
CA ALA A 67 -4.01 14.39 -6.63
C ALA A 67 -4.14 15.00 -8.04
N MET A 68 -4.42 14.20 -9.06
CA MET A 68 -4.60 14.72 -10.42
C MET A 68 -5.93 15.45 -10.61
N GLU A 69 -7.05 14.77 -10.35
CA GLU A 69 -8.39 15.21 -10.74
C GLU A 69 -8.96 16.31 -9.84
N ARG A 70 -8.50 16.42 -8.58
CA ARG A 70 -9.05 17.36 -7.59
C ARG A 70 -8.09 18.49 -7.23
N GLY A 71 -7.10 18.76 -8.08
CA GLY A 71 -6.18 19.87 -7.86
C GLY A 71 -5.23 19.71 -6.66
N GLY A 72 -5.18 18.54 -6.01
CA GLY A 72 -4.44 18.35 -4.76
C GLY A 72 -5.15 18.93 -3.52
N SER A 73 -6.44 19.28 -3.61
CA SER A 73 -7.21 20.01 -2.59
C SER A 73 -7.64 19.17 -1.38
N ALA A 74 -6.71 18.38 -0.83
CA ALA A 74 -6.83 17.38 0.23
C ALA A 74 -7.16 15.95 -0.25
N LEU A 75 -6.43 14.99 0.34
CA LEU A 75 -6.78 13.57 0.24
C LEU A 75 -8.15 13.35 0.89
N PRO A 76 -8.95 12.40 0.38
CA PRO A 76 -10.19 12.02 1.05
C PRO A 76 -9.88 11.53 2.46
N PRO A 77 -10.78 11.75 3.43
CA PRO A 77 -10.58 11.37 4.83
C PRO A 77 -10.40 9.85 5.00
N ARG A 78 -10.85 9.07 4.02
CA ARG A 78 -10.62 7.63 3.92
C ARG A 78 -10.27 7.25 2.48
N LEU A 79 -9.18 6.52 2.33
CA LEU A 79 -8.79 5.91 1.07
C LEU A 79 -9.49 4.54 0.93
N ILE A 80 -9.36 3.89 -0.23
CA ILE A 80 -10.20 2.72 -0.52
C ILE A 80 -9.69 1.43 0.14
N GLY A 81 -8.38 1.29 0.27
CA GLY A 81 -7.68 0.21 0.95
C GLY A 81 -7.81 0.33 2.46
N ASN A 82 -7.55 1.51 3.04
CA ASN A 82 -7.72 1.69 4.49
C ASN A 82 -9.18 1.50 4.96
N ALA A 83 -10.15 1.82 4.10
CA ALA A 83 -11.56 1.55 4.37
C ALA A 83 -11.88 0.04 4.31
N ALA A 84 -11.15 -0.72 3.50
CA ALA A 84 -11.30 -2.17 3.37
C ALA A 84 -10.53 -2.96 4.43
N LEU A 85 -9.52 -2.37 5.07
CA LEU A 85 -8.61 -3.06 5.99
C LEU A 85 -9.32 -3.77 7.15
N PRO A 86 -10.27 -3.16 7.90
CA PRO A 86 -10.96 -3.86 8.98
C PRO A 86 -11.82 -5.02 8.47
N LEU A 87 -12.40 -4.88 7.28
CA LEU A 87 -13.16 -5.95 6.65
C LEU A 87 -12.22 -7.06 6.17
N ALA A 88 -11.04 -6.74 5.63
CA ALA A 88 -10.07 -7.73 5.20
C ALA A 88 -9.52 -8.55 6.38
N GLN A 89 -9.41 -7.95 7.55
CA GLN A 89 -9.07 -8.64 8.79
C GLN A 89 -10.17 -9.60 9.27
N ALA A 90 -11.40 -9.50 8.77
CA ALA A 90 -12.52 -10.34 9.22
C ALA A 90 -13.05 -11.29 8.12
N ASP A 91 -13.10 -10.81 6.88
CA ASP A 91 -13.69 -11.45 5.71
C ASP A 91 -12.95 -10.97 4.44
N PRO A 92 -11.78 -11.56 4.14
CA PRO A 92 -10.94 -11.17 3.00
C PRO A 92 -11.67 -11.20 1.64
N PRO A 93 -12.47 -12.24 1.30
CA PRO A 93 -13.23 -12.25 0.06
C PRO A 93 -14.18 -11.05 -0.05
N ARG A 94 -14.91 -10.72 1.02
CA ARG A 94 -15.84 -9.58 1.02
C ARG A 94 -15.13 -8.24 0.95
N ALA A 95 -13.94 -8.12 1.54
CA ALA A 95 -13.10 -6.94 1.39
C ALA A 95 -12.69 -6.70 -0.06
N LEU A 96 -12.31 -7.76 -0.79
CA LEU A 96 -11.99 -7.66 -2.21
C LEU A 96 -13.20 -7.35 -3.07
N GLU A 97 -14.38 -7.91 -2.75
CA GLU A 97 -15.62 -7.55 -3.44
C GLU A 97 -15.90 -6.04 -3.32
N MET A 98 -15.80 -5.50 -2.10
CA MET A 98 -15.96 -4.07 -1.85
C MET A 98 -14.93 -3.23 -2.62
N LEU A 99 -13.66 -3.68 -2.64
CA LEU A 99 -12.59 -3.00 -3.36
C LEU A 99 -12.84 -3.00 -4.86
N GLY A 100 -13.20 -4.16 -5.43
CA GLY A 100 -13.45 -4.37 -6.86
C GLY A 100 -14.54 -3.45 -7.41
N ARG A 101 -15.61 -3.21 -6.64
CA ARG A 101 -16.69 -2.27 -7.00
C ARG A 101 -16.19 -0.85 -7.26
N ARG A 102 -15.13 -0.42 -6.59
CA ARG A 102 -14.53 0.92 -6.73
C ARG A 102 -13.30 0.95 -7.63
N TRP A 103 -12.65 -0.19 -7.81
CA TRP A 103 -11.37 -0.32 -8.51
C TRP A 103 -11.42 0.19 -9.95
N GLY A 104 -12.47 -0.16 -10.70
CA GLY A 104 -12.57 0.11 -12.14
C GLY A 104 -12.40 1.58 -12.52
N VAL A 105 -12.94 2.51 -11.72
CA VAL A 105 -12.81 3.95 -11.96
C VAL A 105 -11.35 4.38 -11.92
N TYR A 106 -10.63 3.95 -10.89
CA TYR A 106 -9.25 4.37 -10.67
C TYR A 106 -8.27 3.62 -11.58
N ALA A 107 -8.51 2.34 -11.85
CA ALA A 107 -7.73 1.58 -12.81
C ALA A 107 -7.85 2.17 -14.23
N GLY A 108 -9.05 2.57 -14.63
CA GLY A 108 -9.27 3.28 -15.90
C GLY A 108 -8.52 4.61 -15.96
N TRP A 109 -8.50 5.38 -14.86
CA TRP A 109 -7.70 6.60 -14.74
C TRP A 109 -6.20 6.33 -14.88
N ALA A 110 -5.66 5.34 -14.17
CA ALA A 110 -4.24 5.00 -14.22
C ALA A 110 -3.82 4.59 -15.63
N LYS A 111 -4.65 3.78 -16.33
CA LYS A 111 -4.41 3.37 -17.72
C LYS A 111 -4.32 4.55 -18.68
N ARG A 112 -5.23 5.53 -18.58
CA ARG A 112 -5.20 6.75 -19.41
C ARG A 112 -3.97 7.60 -19.15
N ASN A 113 -3.42 7.54 -17.94
CA ASN A 113 -2.30 8.37 -17.50
C ASN A 113 -0.96 7.60 -17.43
N ALA A 114 -0.85 6.41 -18.02
CA ALA A 114 0.34 5.55 -17.91
C ALA A 114 1.66 6.24 -18.34
N GLY A 115 1.58 7.21 -19.25
CA GLY A 115 2.71 8.02 -19.72
C GLY A 115 3.12 9.18 -18.81
N PHE A 116 2.47 9.38 -17.67
CA PHE A 116 2.76 10.50 -16.77
C PHE A 116 4.22 10.47 -16.28
N ARG A 117 4.90 11.60 -16.45
CA ARG A 117 6.26 11.85 -15.97
C ARG A 117 6.23 12.95 -14.91
N VAL A 118 7.00 12.74 -13.84
CA VAL A 118 7.22 13.78 -12.84
C VAL A 118 8.04 14.89 -13.52
N PRO A 119 7.60 16.17 -13.47
CA PRO A 119 8.38 17.27 -14.03
C PRO A 119 9.78 17.32 -13.42
N GLU A 120 10.80 17.52 -14.25
CA GLU A 120 12.17 17.66 -13.77
C GLU A 120 12.31 18.93 -12.92
N SER A 121 12.99 18.79 -11.78
CA SER A 121 13.38 19.94 -10.97
C SER A 121 14.44 20.74 -11.72
N LYS A 122 14.22 22.05 -11.90
CA LYS A 122 15.34 22.95 -12.24
C LYS A 122 16.37 22.85 -11.12
N ALA A 123 17.57 22.37 -11.43
CA ALA A 123 18.67 22.22 -10.49
C ALA A 123 19.23 23.61 -10.12
N GLY A 124 18.53 24.31 -9.22
CA GLY A 124 19.10 25.43 -8.48
C GLY A 124 19.39 24.94 -7.07
N GLY A 125 20.62 25.15 -6.56
CA GLY A 125 21.06 24.71 -5.24
C GLY A 125 20.35 25.37 -4.04
N SER A 126 19.21 26.03 -4.26
CA SER A 126 18.40 26.67 -3.23
C SER A 126 17.27 25.75 -2.78
N GLU A 127 16.92 25.81 -1.50
CA GLU A 127 15.81 25.03 -0.95
C GLU A 127 14.49 25.39 -1.64
N PRO A 128 13.72 24.41 -2.13
CA PRO A 128 12.47 24.69 -2.84
C PRO A 128 11.43 25.30 -1.90
N ASP A 129 10.75 26.33 -2.37
CA ASP A 129 9.63 26.95 -1.67
C ASP A 129 8.49 25.95 -1.43
N GLU A 130 7.57 26.31 -0.53
CA GLU A 130 6.45 25.45 -0.13
C GLU A 130 5.58 25.01 -1.32
N LYS A 131 5.31 25.91 -2.26
CA LYS A 131 4.49 25.61 -3.44
C LYS A 131 5.20 24.60 -4.33
N THR A 132 6.50 24.79 -4.57
CA THR A 132 7.32 23.81 -5.30
C THR A 132 7.34 22.44 -4.62
N ARG A 133 7.43 22.40 -3.28
CA ARG A 133 7.36 21.13 -2.51
C ARG A 133 6.00 20.45 -2.67
N GLN A 134 4.90 21.20 -2.59
CA GLN A 134 3.54 20.67 -2.79
C GLN A 134 3.32 20.14 -4.21
N GLU A 135 3.78 20.86 -5.23
CA GLU A 135 3.70 20.44 -6.63
C GLU A 135 4.49 19.14 -6.88
N ARG A 136 5.68 19.01 -6.30
CA ARG A 136 6.49 17.78 -6.36
C ARG A 136 5.81 16.62 -5.65
N ALA A 137 5.29 16.84 -4.44
CA ALA A 137 4.57 15.82 -3.69
C ALA A 137 3.34 15.32 -4.47
N ARG A 138 2.59 16.24 -5.08
CA ARG A 138 1.45 15.92 -5.95
C ARG A 138 1.87 15.11 -7.17
N ALA A 139 2.92 15.52 -7.89
CA ALA A 139 3.43 14.78 -9.04
C ALA A 139 3.90 13.37 -8.64
N TRP A 140 4.54 13.24 -7.48
CA TRP A 140 4.94 11.94 -6.93
C TRP A 140 3.73 11.06 -6.59
N GLN A 141 2.68 11.60 -5.97
CA GLN A 141 1.45 10.86 -5.66
C GLN A 141 0.77 10.32 -6.93
N ILE A 142 0.72 11.13 -7.99
CA ILE A 142 0.17 10.74 -9.29
C ILE A 142 0.98 9.56 -9.86
N ARG A 143 2.31 9.72 -9.95
CA ARG A 143 3.22 8.67 -10.45
C ARG A 143 3.09 7.39 -9.64
N ASN A 144 3.09 7.50 -8.31
CA ASN A 144 2.97 6.37 -7.41
C ASN A 144 1.62 5.66 -7.57
N GLY A 145 0.51 6.38 -7.71
CA GLY A 145 -0.81 5.80 -7.94
C GLY A 145 -0.90 5.03 -9.26
N ILE A 146 -0.33 5.58 -10.34
CA ILE A 146 -0.24 4.89 -11.64
C ILE A 146 0.59 3.60 -11.51
N SER A 147 1.77 3.67 -10.88
CA SER A 147 2.60 2.49 -10.64
C SER A 147 1.90 1.47 -9.74
N ALA A 148 1.18 1.90 -8.71
CA ALA A 148 0.44 1.01 -7.83
C ALA A 148 -0.66 0.24 -8.56
N ALA A 149 -1.37 0.86 -9.52
CA ALA A 149 -2.36 0.16 -10.34
C ALA A 149 -1.76 -0.97 -11.18
N LEU A 150 -0.57 -0.76 -11.75
CA LEU A 150 0.12 -1.79 -12.55
C LEU A 150 0.48 -3.00 -11.67
N ARG A 151 1.06 -2.73 -10.50
CA ARG A 151 1.57 -3.76 -9.58
C ARG A 151 0.46 -4.50 -8.83
N ALA A 152 -0.69 -3.87 -8.68
CA ALA A 152 -1.87 -4.51 -8.10
C ALA A 152 -2.38 -5.67 -8.96
N ALA A 153 -2.14 -5.67 -10.27
CA ALA A 153 -2.51 -6.79 -11.14
C ALA A 153 -1.74 -8.06 -10.78
N ASP A 154 -0.44 -7.94 -10.52
CA ASP A 154 0.42 -9.07 -10.13
C ASP A 154 -0.02 -9.64 -8.77
N LEU A 155 -0.22 -8.76 -7.78
CA LEU A 155 -0.77 -9.16 -6.48
C LEU A 155 -2.15 -9.84 -6.61
N ALA A 156 -3.05 -9.31 -7.44
CA ALA A 156 -4.36 -9.91 -7.63
C ALA A 156 -4.27 -11.32 -8.25
N LYS A 157 -3.32 -11.53 -9.17
CA LYS A 157 -3.04 -12.85 -9.75
C LYS A 157 -2.53 -13.81 -8.67
N GLU A 158 -1.61 -13.37 -7.82
CA GLU A 158 -1.05 -14.18 -6.74
C GLU A 158 -2.04 -14.49 -5.61
N LEU A 159 -3.08 -13.67 -5.44
CA LEU A 159 -4.14 -13.88 -4.45
C LEU A 159 -5.28 -14.75 -4.96
N HIS A 160 -5.37 -14.95 -6.28
CA HIS A 160 -6.49 -15.68 -6.89
C HIS A 160 -6.61 -17.10 -6.33
N GLY A 161 -7.78 -17.42 -5.76
CA GLY A 161 -8.07 -18.73 -5.18
C GLY A 161 -7.34 -19.06 -3.86
N ARG A 162 -6.59 -18.11 -3.28
CA ARG A 162 -5.77 -18.34 -2.07
C ARG A 162 -6.31 -17.67 -0.80
N LEU A 163 -7.39 -16.89 -0.92
CA LEU A 163 -7.95 -16.17 0.22
C LEU A 163 -8.64 -17.15 1.18
N PRO A 164 -8.38 -17.02 2.50
CA PRO A 164 -9.05 -17.84 3.48
C PRO A 164 -10.53 -17.47 3.58
N ALA A 165 -11.35 -18.44 3.96
CA ALA A 165 -12.73 -18.19 4.31
C ALA A 165 -12.83 -17.34 5.59
N ARG A 166 -13.97 -16.68 5.81
CA ARG A 166 -14.23 -15.85 7.00
C ARG A 166 -13.90 -16.56 8.34
N GLY A 167 -14.11 -17.87 8.42
CA GLY A 167 -13.85 -18.67 9.63
C GLY A 167 -12.39 -19.08 9.83
N GLU A 168 -11.53 -18.86 8.85
CA GLU A 168 -10.12 -19.28 8.83
C GLU A 168 -9.16 -18.12 9.16
N VAL A 169 -9.69 -16.92 9.43
CA VAL A 169 -8.90 -15.72 9.71
C VAL A 169 -8.50 -15.65 11.19
N ASP A 170 -7.27 -16.05 11.48
CA ASP A 170 -6.65 -16.01 12.80
C ASP A 170 -5.83 -14.72 13.05
N ASP A 171 -5.28 -14.59 14.26
CA ASP A 171 -4.48 -13.41 14.63
C ASP A 171 -3.17 -13.30 13.85
N ARG A 172 -2.64 -14.44 13.40
CA ARG A 172 -1.46 -14.48 12.54
C ARG A 172 -1.77 -13.84 11.18
N PHE A 173 -2.87 -14.23 10.55
CA PHE A 173 -3.33 -13.60 9.31
C PHE A 173 -3.51 -12.09 9.50
N ARG A 174 -4.13 -11.64 10.60
CA ARG A 174 -4.33 -10.22 10.88
C ARG A 174 -3.00 -9.46 11.01
N ALA A 175 -2.02 -10.06 11.68
CA ALA A 175 -0.69 -9.47 11.86
C ALA A 175 0.06 -9.35 10.53
N GLU A 176 0.13 -10.44 9.75
CA GLU A 176 0.81 -10.47 8.44
C GLU A 176 0.15 -9.52 7.44
N LEU A 177 -1.18 -9.45 7.44
CA LEU A 177 -1.94 -8.50 6.64
C LEU A 177 -1.66 -7.05 7.01
N PHE A 178 -1.57 -6.75 8.31
CA PHE A 178 -1.20 -5.41 8.77
C PHE A 178 0.24 -5.05 8.35
N LEU A 179 1.18 -5.98 8.52
CA LEU A 179 2.57 -5.80 8.09
C LEU A 179 2.66 -5.53 6.58
N GLY A 180 1.91 -6.27 5.77
CA GLY A 180 1.85 -6.06 4.32
C GLY A 180 1.26 -4.70 3.95
N TYR A 181 0.21 -4.27 4.65
CA TYR A 181 -0.38 -2.96 4.44
C TYR A 181 0.58 -1.82 4.77
N VAL A 182 1.30 -1.91 5.89
CA VAL A 182 2.26 -0.88 6.32
C VAL A 182 3.53 -0.89 5.46
N ALA A 183 3.95 -2.05 4.93
CA ALA A 183 5.04 -2.13 3.97
C ALA A 183 4.77 -1.36 2.67
N GLY A 184 3.49 -1.15 2.35
CA GLY A 184 3.05 -0.37 1.20
C GLY A 184 2.99 -1.17 -0.11
N PRO A 185 2.68 -0.47 -1.23
CA PRO A 185 2.62 -1.10 -2.54
C PRO A 185 3.97 -1.75 -2.94
N PRO A 186 3.97 -2.80 -3.79
CA PRO A 186 5.19 -3.42 -4.30
C PRO A 186 6.15 -2.41 -4.90
N ARG A 187 7.45 -2.59 -4.64
CA ARG A 187 8.47 -1.80 -5.33
C ARG A 187 8.82 -2.45 -6.66
N SER A 188 9.40 -1.68 -7.58
CA SER A 188 9.72 -2.16 -8.94
C SER A 188 10.78 -3.28 -8.96
N ASP A 189 11.67 -3.30 -7.98
CA ASP A 189 12.72 -4.30 -7.77
C ASP A 189 12.20 -5.63 -7.20
N GLU A 190 11.03 -5.63 -6.57
CA GLU A 190 10.47 -6.83 -5.91
C GLU A 190 9.65 -7.72 -6.85
N ILE A 191 9.24 -7.21 -8.01
CA ILE A 191 8.37 -7.91 -8.98
C ILE A 191 9.18 -8.81 -9.93
N GLY A 192 10.52 -8.76 -9.86
CA GLY A 192 11.42 -9.48 -10.77
C GLY A 192 12.11 -10.73 -10.22
N SER A 193 11.84 -11.16 -8.97
CA SER A 193 12.61 -12.25 -8.33
C SER A 193 11.99 -13.66 -8.43
N SER A 194 10.91 -13.86 -9.19
CA SER A 194 10.24 -15.18 -9.27
C SER A 194 10.60 -16.04 -10.49
N ASP A 195 11.65 -15.72 -11.27
CA ASP A 195 12.12 -16.59 -12.35
C ASP A 195 13.65 -16.74 -12.31
N GLY A 196 14.12 -17.94 -11.92
CA GLY A 196 15.55 -18.22 -11.86
C GLY A 196 15.96 -19.52 -11.16
N SER A 197 15.24 -20.63 -11.35
CA SER A 197 15.79 -21.97 -11.07
C SER A 197 15.51 -22.88 -12.25
N ASN A 198 16.25 -22.66 -13.34
CA ASN A 198 16.40 -23.69 -14.37
C ASN A 198 17.71 -24.41 -14.10
N ALA A 199 17.63 -25.52 -13.36
CA ALA A 199 18.71 -26.49 -13.24
C ALA A 199 18.87 -27.16 -14.62
N ASN A 200 19.96 -26.82 -15.32
CA ASN A 200 20.34 -27.48 -16.56
C ASN A 200 20.70 -28.95 -16.27
N PRO A 201 20.03 -29.95 -16.85
CA PRO A 201 20.49 -31.32 -16.74
C PRO A 201 21.72 -31.49 -17.63
N LYS A 202 22.82 -31.94 -17.03
CA LYS A 202 24.03 -32.37 -17.76
C LYS A 202 23.63 -33.48 -18.73
N GLN A 203 23.74 -33.23 -20.03
CA GLN A 203 23.86 -34.29 -21.02
C GLN A 203 25.23 -34.94 -20.83
N GLY A 204 25.22 -36.26 -20.63
CA GLY A 204 26.41 -37.09 -20.65
C GLY A 204 26.82 -37.33 -22.10
N ASP A 205 28.11 -37.14 -22.38
CA ASP A 205 28.74 -37.60 -23.60
C ASP A 205 28.98 -39.12 -23.48
N GLU A 206 28.43 -39.87 -24.44
CA GLU A 206 28.91 -41.20 -24.86
C GLU A 206 30.03 -41.04 -25.91
#